data_AF-A0A4Q0ZQX6-F1
#
_entry.id   AF-A0A4Q0ZQX6-F1
#
_cell.length_a   1.000
_cell.length_b   1.000
_cell.length_c   1.000
_cell.angle_alpha   90.00
_cell.angle_beta   90.00
_cell.angle_gamma   90.00
#
_symmetry.space_group_name_H-M   'P 1'
#
loop_
_entity.id
_entity.type
_entity.pdbx_description
1 polymer ?
#
loop_
_entity_poly.entity_id
_entity_poly.type
_entity_poly.pdbx_seq_one_letter_code
_entity_poly.pdbx_strand_id
1 'polypeptide(L)'
;MKKLFFNTLFYSILTIMLIGCSTTNKNEQIVPQKVEKEKPKEKIIIKEKIVYKEKKVPVYITKEPKEKDSKIILGNYEYAYIPSEKLKLKAKIDTGATTTSLHATNIKAFERDGKKWVKFSLENEEGKSIDKALPISRTVYIKRHGAKNQKRYVVKMRINVAKSSQLIDVTLTNRSKFSYPVLIGKNFLNGLILVDVSKKYTQEPITNNK
;
A
#
# COMPACT_ATOMS: atom_id res chain seq x y z
N MET A 1 -10.97 -45.87 47.84
CA MET A 1 -9.98 -46.97 47.86
C MET A 1 -9.63 -47.36 46.43
N LYS A 2 -8.41 -47.89 46.17
CA LYS A 2 -7.97 -48.83 45.07
C LYS A 2 -8.81 -48.88 43.77
N LYS A 3 -8.32 -48.80 42.52
CA LYS A 3 -7.02 -48.58 41.81
C LYS A 3 -7.42 -48.03 40.41
N LEU A 4 -6.66 -47.26 39.61
CA LEU A 4 -5.24 -47.25 39.22
C LEU A 4 -4.80 -48.34 38.19
N PHE A 5 -4.96 -48.00 36.90
CA PHE A 5 -4.22 -48.46 35.72
C PHE A 5 -4.16 -47.22 34.81
N PHE A 6 -3.05 -46.55 34.48
CA PHE A 6 -1.63 -46.93 34.41
C PHE A 6 -1.36 -48.04 33.39
N ASN A 7 -0.76 -47.65 32.26
CA ASN A 7 -0.29 -48.51 31.20
C ASN A 7 1.12 -48.01 30.81
N THR A 8 2.14 -48.86 30.96
CA THR A 8 3.56 -48.48 30.90
C THR A 8 4.40 -49.67 30.41
N LEU A 9 5.61 -49.39 29.94
CA LEU A 9 6.69 -50.34 29.62
C LEU A 9 6.48 -51.23 28.37
N PHE A 10 7.38 -51.04 27.40
CA PHE A 10 8.56 -51.91 27.34
C PHE A 10 9.83 -51.05 27.14
N TYR A 11 11.01 -51.63 27.29
CA TYR A 11 12.27 -50.94 27.60
C TYR A 11 13.48 -51.58 26.89
N SER A 12 14.57 -50.80 26.71
CA SER A 12 15.90 -51.19 26.16
C SER A 12 15.86 -51.87 24.76
N ILE A 13 16.93 -52.16 24.00
CA ILE A 13 18.40 -52.23 24.13
C ILE A 13 18.98 -51.57 22.83
N LEU A 14 20.02 -50.72 22.74
CA LEU A 14 21.22 -50.33 23.54
C LEU A 14 22.51 -51.13 23.22
N THR A 15 23.69 -50.49 23.31
CA THR A 15 25.05 -51.06 23.10
C THR A 15 25.40 -51.66 21.71
N ILE A 16 26.68 -51.82 21.30
CA ILE A 16 27.83 -50.90 21.23
C ILE A 16 28.97 -51.58 20.42
N MET A 17 29.66 -50.85 19.51
CA MET A 17 31.04 -51.15 18.98
C MET A 17 31.27 -52.52 18.28
N LEU A 18 32.41 -52.84 17.62
CA LEU A 18 33.37 -52.11 16.75
C LEU A 18 34.15 -53.18 15.91
N ILE A 19 35.27 -52.80 15.28
CA ILE A 19 36.38 -53.65 14.76
C ILE A 19 36.10 -54.27 13.38
N GLY A 20 36.90 -54.08 12.32
CA GLY A 20 37.94 -53.07 12.08
C GLY A 20 39.40 -53.58 11.94
N CYS A 21 40.06 -53.16 10.86
CA CYS A 21 41.53 -52.96 10.70
C CYS A 21 41.72 -51.90 9.59
N SER A 22 42.54 -50.86 9.74
CA SER A 22 44.02 -50.82 9.91
C SER A 22 44.71 -51.26 8.62
N THR A 23 45.62 -50.51 8.00
CA THR A 23 46.61 -49.48 8.44
C THR A 23 46.60 -48.24 7.47
N THR A 24 47.39 -47.14 7.50
CA THR A 24 48.34 -46.37 8.37
C THR A 24 48.64 -45.04 7.62
N ASN A 25 49.18 -43.92 8.13
CA ASN A 25 49.33 -43.28 9.47
C ASN A 25 50.05 -41.91 9.28
N LYS A 26 50.11 -41.07 10.33
CA LYS A 26 50.88 -39.80 10.54
C LYS A 26 50.32 -38.46 10.01
N ASN A 27 50.18 -37.56 11.00
CA ASN A 27 50.19 -36.10 11.06
C ASN A 27 50.57 -35.28 9.81
N GLU A 28 49.84 -34.18 9.58
CA GLU A 28 50.29 -32.78 9.82
C GLU A 28 49.04 -31.88 10.01
N GLN A 29 49.15 -30.70 10.64
CA GLN A 29 48.08 -29.69 10.69
C GLN A 29 48.29 -28.60 9.63
N ILE A 30 47.28 -28.30 8.80
CA ILE A 30 47.30 -27.11 7.92
C ILE A 30 45.94 -26.40 7.96
N VAL A 31 45.97 -25.09 8.21
CA VAL A 31 44.81 -24.18 8.16
C VAL A 31 44.58 -23.70 6.72
N PRO A 32 43.35 -23.74 6.17
CA PRO A 32 43.06 -23.18 4.85
C PRO A 32 43.28 -21.65 4.82
N GLN A 33 44.20 -21.18 3.97
CA GLN A 33 44.53 -19.76 3.85
C GLN A 33 43.50 -18.97 3.02
N LYS A 34 43.34 -17.70 3.37
CA LYS A 34 42.64 -16.67 2.58
C LYS A 34 43.51 -16.27 1.37
N VAL A 35 43.11 -16.67 0.16
CA VAL A 35 43.73 -16.14 -1.07
C VAL A 35 43.12 -14.79 -1.42
N GLU A 36 43.87 -13.72 -1.16
CA GLU A 36 43.59 -12.38 -1.66
C GLU A 36 44.06 -12.28 -3.12
N LYS A 37 43.20 -11.79 -4.03
CA LYS A 37 43.57 -11.66 -5.46
C LYS A 37 44.16 -10.28 -5.72
N GLU A 38 45.44 -10.27 -6.10
CA GLU A 38 46.19 -9.09 -6.48
C GLU A 38 45.62 -8.41 -7.74
N LYS A 39 45.99 -7.13 -7.95
CA LYS A 39 45.63 -6.37 -9.15
C LYS A 39 46.61 -6.65 -10.30
N PRO A 40 46.16 -7.16 -11.45
CA PRO A 40 46.95 -7.10 -12.67
C PRO A 40 47.15 -5.62 -13.09
N LYS A 41 48.39 -5.17 -13.23
CA LYS A 41 48.69 -3.89 -13.86
C LYS A 41 48.60 -4.03 -15.38
N GLU A 42 47.72 -3.22 -15.96
CA GLU A 42 47.85 -2.57 -17.27
C GLU A 42 48.55 -3.32 -18.41
N LYS A 43 47.76 -3.84 -19.35
CA LYS A 43 48.18 -3.90 -20.77
C LYS A 43 47.50 -2.76 -21.52
N ILE A 44 48.31 -1.99 -22.23
CA ILE A 44 47.86 -0.90 -23.10
C ILE A 44 47.03 -1.49 -24.25
N ILE A 45 45.76 -1.11 -24.33
CA ILE A 45 44.91 -1.37 -25.51
C ILE A 45 44.69 -0.03 -26.22
N ILE A 46 44.84 -0.06 -27.55
CA ILE A 46 44.84 1.13 -28.40
C ILE A 46 43.50 1.86 -28.29
N LYS A 47 43.55 3.18 -28.14
CA LYS A 47 42.36 4.05 -28.11
C LYS A 47 41.75 4.18 -29.51
N GLU A 48 40.95 3.19 -29.92
CA GLU A 48 40.00 3.43 -31.01
C GLU A 48 39.06 4.56 -30.61
N LYS A 49 39.15 5.66 -31.36
CA LYS A 49 38.40 6.88 -31.10
C LYS A 49 36.97 6.67 -31.59
N ILE A 50 36.12 6.10 -30.75
CA ILE A 50 34.70 5.82 -31.06
C ILE A 50 33.99 7.14 -31.41
N VAL A 51 33.92 7.45 -32.70
CA VAL A 51 33.16 8.59 -33.22
C VAL A 51 31.68 8.22 -33.16
N TYR A 52 31.04 8.59 -32.06
CA TYR A 52 29.59 8.55 -31.93
C TYR A 52 28.97 9.46 -33.00
N LYS A 53 28.56 8.88 -34.13
CA LYS A 53 27.72 9.57 -35.10
C LYS A 53 26.41 9.92 -34.40
N GLU A 54 26.14 11.21 -34.24
CA GLU A 54 24.86 11.70 -33.69
C GLU A 54 23.70 11.25 -34.59
N LYS A 55 23.08 10.14 -34.20
CA LYS A 55 21.89 9.63 -34.86
C LYS A 55 20.73 10.55 -34.46
N LYS A 56 20.47 11.56 -35.29
CA LYS A 56 19.41 12.57 -35.09
C LYS A 56 18.07 11.88 -34.76
N VAL A 57 17.77 11.76 -33.47
CA VAL A 57 16.47 11.32 -32.99
C VAL A 57 15.47 12.39 -33.42
N PRO A 58 14.33 12.05 -34.05
CA PRO A 58 13.34 13.06 -34.39
C PRO A 58 12.85 13.72 -33.11
N VAL A 59 13.20 14.98 -32.93
CA VAL A 59 12.62 15.83 -31.88
C VAL A 59 11.16 16.01 -32.27
N TYR A 60 10.28 15.26 -31.62
CA TYR A 60 8.85 15.46 -31.71
C TYR A 60 8.51 16.81 -31.08
N ILE A 61 8.54 17.87 -31.91
CA ILE A 61 7.97 19.16 -31.56
C ILE A 61 6.46 18.95 -31.42
N THR A 62 6.04 18.57 -30.22
CA THR A 62 4.65 18.66 -29.81
C THR A 62 4.25 20.12 -29.95
N LYS A 63 3.42 20.43 -30.95
CA LYS A 63 2.80 21.74 -31.14
C LYS A 63 2.37 22.27 -29.77
N GLU A 64 2.77 23.50 -29.42
CA GLU A 64 2.56 24.01 -28.07
C GLU A 64 1.09 23.84 -27.65
N PRO A 65 0.81 23.28 -26.46
CA PRO A 65 -0.56 23.09 -26.03
C PRO A 65 -1.29 24.42 -25.97
N LYS A 66 -2.32 24.58 -26.82
CA LYS A 66 -3.20 25.75 -26.81
C LYS A 66 -3.72 25.95 -25.39
N GLU A 67 -3.43 27.12 -24.83
CA GLU A 67 -4.02 27.67 -23.60
C GLU A 67 -4.08 26.72 -22.39
N LYS A 68 -2.89 26.32 -21.90
CA LYS A 68 -2.60 25.95 -20.50
C LYS A 68 -3.72 25.21 -19.75
N ASP A 69 -3.98 23.98 -20.16
CA ASP A 69 -4.78 23.00 -19.42
C ASP A 69 -4.13 22.74 -18.03
N SER A 70 -4.58 23.47 -17.01
CA SER A 70 -3.77 23.71 -15.80
C SER A 70 -3.83 22.54 -14.82
N LYS A 71 -2.88 21.62 -14.98
CA LYS A 71 -2.75 20.42 -14.13
C LYS A 71 -2.64 20.78 -12.65
N ILE A 72 -3.50 20.18 -11.83
CA ILE A 72 -3.47 20.32 -10.37
C ILE A 72 -2.33 19.45 -9.83
N ILE A 73 -1.32 20.08 -9.23
CA ILE A 73 -0.28 19.37 -8.49
C ILE A 73 -0.74 19.19 -7.04
N LEU A 74 -0.77 17.95 -6.56
CA LEU A 74 -1.02 17.57 -5.17
C LEU A 74 0.26 17.01 -4.54
N GLY A 75 0.37 17.07 -3.22
CA GLY A 75 1.39 16.37 -2.44
C GLY A 75 1.11 14.87 -2.27
N ASN A 76 2.00 14.18 -1.55
CA ASN A 76 1.80 12.80 -1.07
C ASN A 76 0.66 12.70 -0.04
N TYR A 77 0.43 13.79 0.70
CA TYR A 77 -0.63 13.96 1.68
C TYR A 77 -1.31 15.30 1.45
N GLU A 78 -2.63 15.34 1.64
CA GLU A 78 -3.48 16.53 1.45
C GLU A 78 -4.62 16.55 2.46
N TYR A 79 -5.37 17.65 2.50
CA TYR A 79 -6.68 17.67 3.17
C TYR A 79 -7.80 17.30 2.19
N ALA A 80 -8.62 16.33 2.59
CA ALA A 80 -9.88 16.02 1.93
C ALA A 80 -11.04 16.62 2.74
N TYR A 81 -11.98 17.29 2.07
CA TYR A 81 -13.18 17.85 2.69
C TYR A 81 -14.43 17.16 2.16
N ILE A 82 -15.39 16.90 3.05
CA ILE A 82 -16.67 16.26 2.75
C ILE A 82 -17.78 17.30 3.00
N PRO A 83 -18.31 17.98 1.95
CA PRO A 83 -19.16 19.15 2.14
C PRO A 83 -20.48 18.89 2.88
N SER A 84 -21.07 17.70 2.70
CA SER A 84 -22.31 17.31 3.37
C SER A 84 -22.21 17.22 4.90
N GLU A 85 -21.00 16.97 5.41
CA GLU A 85 -20.71 16.85 6.84
C GLU A 85 -19.88 18.04 7.37
N LYS A 86 -19.54 19.00 6.50
CA LYS A 86 -18.57 20.08 6.75
C LYS A 86 -17.23 19.59 7.31
N LEU A 87 -16.82 18.37 6.93
CA LEU A 87 -15.79 17.60 7.60
C LEU A 87 -14.46 17.64 6.83
N LYS A 88 -13.42 18.26 7.40
CA LYS A 88 -12.04 18.22 6.87
C LYS A 88 -11.26 17.06 7.52
N LEU A 89 -10.53 16.29 6.71
CA LEU A 89 -9.80 15.09 7.11
C LEU A 89 -8.42 15.05 6.45
N LYS A 90 -7.40 14.56 7.18
CA LYS A 90 -6.09 14.24 6.61
C LYS A 90 -6.18 13.04 5.65
N ALA A 91 -5.65 13.21 4.45
CA ALA A 91 -5.71 12.22 3.38
C ALA A 91 -4.31 11.85 2.88
N LYS A 92 -4.11 10.57 2.55
CA LYS A 92 -2.97 10.15 1.72
C LYS A 92 -3.42 10.05 0.26
N ILE A 93 -2.60 10.56 -0.64
CA ILE A 93 -2.76 10.37 -2.09
C ILE A 93 -2.16 9.01 -2.48
N ASP A 94 -2.97 8.14 -3.08
CA ASP A 94 -2.63 6.74 -3.33
C ASP A 94 -2.91 6.36 -4.80
N THR A 95 -1.89 6.51 -5.64
CA THR A 95 -1.93 6.14 -7.06
C THR A 95 -2.01 4.63 -7.29
N GLY A 96 -1.70 3.81 -6.28
CA GLY A 96 -1.92 2.36 -6.31
C GLY A 96 -3.39 2.01 -6.19
N ALA A 97 -4.11 2.68 -5.29
CA ALA A 97 -5.51 2.42 -5.00
C ALA A 97 -6.45 2.74 -6.17
N THR A 98 -7.23 1.75 -6.63
CA THR A 98 -8.25 1.93 -7.68
C THR A 98 -9.49 2.68 -7.19
N THR A 99 -9.79 2.66 -5.89
CA THR A 99 -10.97 3.33 -5.33
C THR A 99 -10.66 3.99 -3.98
N THR A 100 -11.02 5.27 -3.87
CA THR A 100 -10.96 6.06 -2.63
C THR A 100 -11.59 5.32 -1.45
N SER A 101 -10.94 5.40 -0.29
CA SER A 101 -11.37 4.71 0.93
C SER A 101 -11.46 5.69 2.09
N LEU A 102 -12.56 5.63 2.84
CA LEU A 102 -12.86 6.50 3.96
C LEU A 102 -12.92 5.68 5.26
N HIS A 103 -12.29 6.21 6.31
CA HIS A 103 -12.48 5.74 7.68
C HIS A 103 -13.95 5.87 8.05
N ALA A 104 -14.56 4.76 8.49
CA ALA A 104 -15.86 4.80 9.15
C ALA A 104 -15.95 3.73 10.24
N THR A 105 -16.67 4.04 11.32
CA THR A 105 -17.05 3.11 12.38
C THR A 105 -18.55 2.79 12.29
N ASN A 106 -19.05 1.90 13.17
CA ASN A 106 -20.48 1.52 13.26
C ASN A 106 -21.15 1.09 11.95
N ILE A 107 -20.37 0.58 10.98
CA ILE A 107 -20.80 0.26 9.61
C ILE A 107 -21.81 -0.90 9.64
N LYS A 108 -23.11 -0.59 9.54
CA LYS A 108 -24.23 -1.55 9.57
C LYS A 108 -25.09 -1.36 8.31
N ALA A 109 -25.25 -2.43 7.53
CA ALA A 109 -26.18 -2.43 6.40
C ALA A 109 -27.62 -2.66 6.89
N PHE A 110 -28.58 -2.03 6.24
CA PHE A 110 -30.02 -2.16 6.51
C PHE A 110 -30.82 -1.99 5.22
N GLU A 111 -32.12 -2.27 5.26
CA GLU A 111 -33.03 -2.04 4.15
C GLU A 111 -33.98 -0.89 4.46
N ARG A 112 -34.30 -0.10 3.43
CA ARG A 112 -35.30 0.99 3.46
C ARG A 112 -35.87 1.12 2.06
N ASP A 113 -37.20 1.11 1.95
CA ASP A 113 -37.96 1.27 0.70
C ASP A 113 -37.52 0.28 -0.39
N GLY A 114 -37.32 -0.99 -0.01
CA GLY A 114 -36.81 -2.08 -0.88
C GLY A 114 -35.37 -1.91 -1.35
N LYS A 115 -34.64 -0.90 -0.85
CA LYS A 115 -33.27 -0.54 -1.26
C LYS A 115 -32.29 -0.81 -0.13
N LYS A 116 -31.06 -1.20 -0.49
CA LYS A 116 -29.99 -1.52 0.48
C LYS A 116 -29.21 -0.26 0.84
N TRP A 117 -29.19 0.07 2.13
CA TRP A 117 -28.51 1.21 2.72
C TRP A 117 -27.41 0.76 3.69
N VAL A 118 -26.50 1.66 4.02
CA VAL A 118 -25.52 1.50 5.10
C VAL A 118 -25.56 2.71 6.02
N LYS A 119 -25.75 2.46 7.32
CA LYS A 119 -25.47 3.44 8.38
C LYS A 119 -24.02 3.27 8.81
N PHE A 120 -23.35 4.38 9.07
CA PHE A 120 -21.97 4.44 9.56
C PHE A 120 -21.73 5.75 10.31
N SER A 121 -20.67 5.79 11.12
CA SER A 121 -20.23 7.01 11.79
C SER A 121 -18.89 7.46 11.18
N LEU A 122 -18.76 8.77 10.95
CA LEU A 122 -17.51 9.46 10.67
C LEU A 122 -17.04 10.18 11.94
N GLU A 123 -15.81 10.69 11.95
CA GLU A 123 -15.19 11.32 13.11
C GLU A 123 -14.39 12.55 12.63
N ASN A 124 -14.44 13.66 13.38
CA ASN A 124 -13.62 14.84 13.10
C ASN A 124 -12.29 14.82 13.90
N GLU A 125 -11.44 15.83 13.71
CA GLU A 125 -10.14 15.90 14.40
C GLU A 125 -10.26 16.12 15.94
N GLU A 126 -11.46 16.35 16.46
CA GLU A 126 -11.81 16.50 17.89
C GLU A 126 -12.37 15.20 18.49
N GLY A 127 -12.49 14.12 17.71
CA GLY A 127 -13.14 12.85 18.13
C GLY A 127 -14.67 12.89 18.10
N LYS A 128 -15.29 13.94 17.57
CA LYS A 128 -16.75 14.07 17.49
C LYS A 128 -17.32 13.17 16.39
N SER A 129 -18.16 12.22 16.80
CA SER A 129 -18.88 11.31 15.90
C SER A 129 -19.96 12.05 15.08
N ILE A 130 -20.05 11.73 13.80
CA ILE A 130 -21.05 12.21 12.84
C ILE A 130 -21.71 11.00 12.17
N ASP A 131 -22.94 10.69 12.58
CA ASP A 131 -23.72 9.57 12.04
C ASP A 131 -24.31 9.91 10.66
N LYS A 132 -24.15 8.99 9.69
CA LYS A 132 -24.70 9.12 8.34
C LYS A 132 -25.31 7.80 7.86
N ALA A 133 -26.31 7.89 6.99
CA ALA A 133 -26.80 6.76 6.20
C ALA A 133 -26.80 7.11 4.71
N LEU A 134 -26.37 6.18 3.85
CA LEU A 134 -26.39 6.33 2.40
C LEU A 134 -26.83 5.01 1.72
N PRO A 135 -27.41 5.07 0.50
CA PRO A 135 -27.61 3.90 -0.34
C PRO A 135 -26.27 3.23 -0.68
N ILE A 136 -26.24 1.89 -0.66
CA ILE A 136 -25.09 1.10 -1.09
C ILE A 136 -25.08 1.05 -2.62
N SER A 137 -24.05 1.60 -3.27
CA SER A 137 -23.91 1.51 -4.72
C SER A 137 -23.43 0.12 -5.16
N ARG A 138 -22.56 -0.52 -4.37
CA ARG A 138 -22.10 -1.90 -4.54
C ARG A 138 -21.39 -2.42 -3.28
N THR A 139 -21.12 -3.72 -3.24
CA THR A 139 -20.24 -4.35 -2.24
C THR A 139 -18.94 -4.79 -2.92
N VAL A 140 -17.80 -4.67 -2.22
CA VAL A 140 -16.51 -5.23 -2.67
C VAL A 140 -15.91 -6.15 -1.60
N TYR A 141 -15.11 -7.12 -2.04
CA TYR A 141 -14.38 -8.04 -1.17
C TYR A 141 -12.88 -7.81 -1.36
N ILE A 142 -12.22 -7.24 -0.35
CA ILE A 142 -10.78 -6.99 -0.37
C ILE A 142 -10.07 -8.26 0.09
N LYS A 143 -9.33 -8.90 -0.82
CA LYS A 143 -8.44 -10.03 -0.51
C LYS A 143 -7.40 -9.61 0.53
N ARG A 144 -7.07 -10.50 1.46
CA ARG A 144 -6.03 -10.31 2.48
C ARG A 144 -5.13 -11.54 2.52
N HIS A 145 -3.82 -11.34 2.55
CA HIS A 145 -2.87 -12.43 2.78
C HIS A 145 -3.04 -12.93 4.23
N GLY A 146 -3.11 -14.25 4.42
CA GLY A 146 -3.25 -14.88 5.74
C GLY A 146 -4.57 -14.61 6.49
N ALA A 147 -5.58 -13.99 5.88
CA ALA A 147 -6.83 -13.64 6.57
C ALA A 147 -8.07 -13.69 5.66
N LYS A 148 -9.26 -13.85 6.26
CA LYS A 148 -10.55 -13.82 5.53
C LYS A 148 -10.73 -12.49 4.78
N ASN A 149 -11.33 -12.57 3.58
CA ASN A 149 -11.61 -11.41 2.73
C ASN A 149 -12.46 -10.35 3.47
N GLN A 150 -12.04 -9.09 3.43
CA GLN A 150 -12.79 -8.00 4.05
C GLN A 150 -13.90 -7.51 3.10
N LYS A 151 -15.17 -7.80 3.44
CA LYS A 151 -16.33 -7.12 2.83
C LYS A 151 -16.27 -5.62 3.16
N ARG A 152 -16.48 -4.77 2.15
CA ARG A 152 -16.70 -3.32 2.30
C ARG A 152 -17.91 -2.89 1.48
N TYR A 153 -18.67 -1.95 2.02
CA TYR A 153 -19.73 -1.27 1.26
C TYR A 153 -19.13 -0.08 0.51
N VAL A 154 -19.68 0.19 -0.66
CA VAL A 154 -19.36 1.37 -1.48
C VAL A 154 -20.58 2.27 -1.49
N VAL A 155 -20.32 3.57 -1.32
CA VAL A 155 -21.33 4.64 -1.35
C VAL A 155 -20.86 5.72 -2.32
N LYS A 156 -21.77 6.56 -2.81
CA LYS A 156 -21.40 7.78 -3.55
C LYS A 156 -21.33 8.97 -2.60
N MET A 157 -20.20 9.69 -2.61
CA MET A 157 -19.95 10.86 -1.79
C MET A 157 -19.24 11.94 -2.59
N ARG A 158 -19.55 13.22 -2.33
CA ARG A 158 -18.77 14.34 -2.85
C ARG A 158 -17.54 14.55 -1.96
N ILE A 159 -16.36 14.47 -2.56
CA ILE A 159 -15.07 14.71 -1.91
C ILE A 159 -14.42 15.90 -2.60
N ASN A 160 -13.87 16.81 -1.81
CA ASN A 160 -13.10 17.96 -2.29
C ASN A 160 -11.64 17.80 -1.84
N VAL A 161 -10.68 17.98 -2.76
CA VAL A 161 -9.23 17.98 -2.48
C VAL A 161 -8.61 19.10 -3.30
N ALA A 162 -7.90 20.03 -2.64
CA ALA A 162 -7.49 21.28 -3.27
C ALA A 162 -8.65 21.94 -4.04
N LYS A 163 -8.39 22.37 -5.28
CA LYS A 163 -9.39 23.01 -6.17
C LYS A 163 -10.30 22.01 -6.92
N SER A 164 -10.23 20.71 -6.64
CA SER A 164 -11.06 19.68 -7.27
C SER A 164 -12.21 19.23 -6.37
N SER A 165 -13.43 19.14 -6.91
CA SER A 165 -14.61 18.59 -6.23
C SER A 165 -15.27 17.53 -7.12
N GLN A 166 -15.38 16.30 -6.62
CA GLN A 166 -15.86 15.16 -7.41
C GLN A 166 -16.88 14.32 -6.63
N LEU A 167 -17.94 13.88 -7.28
CA LEU A 167 -18.91 12.91 -6.76
C LEU A 167 -18.45 11.49 -7.16
N ILE A 168 -17.87 10.76 -6.21
CA ILE A 168 -17.16 9.50 -6.48
C ILE A 168 -17.67 8.33 -5.65
N ASP A 169 -17.38 7.12 -6.13
CA ASP A 169 -17.45 5.90 -5.34
C ASP A 169 -16.39 5.93 -4.21
N VAL A 170 -16.81 5.69 -2.97
CA VAL A 170 -15.97 5.63 -1.78
C VAL A 170 -16.21 4.32 -1.04
N THR A 171 -15.15 3.57 -0.72
CA THR A 171 -15.28 2.34 0.11
C THR A 171 -15.22 2.69 1.60
N LEU A 172 -16.21 2.22 2.36
CA LEU A 172 -16.26 2.40 3.81
C LEU A 172 -15.46 1.29 4.51
N THR A 173 -14.56 1.67 5.42
CA THR A 173 -13.78 0.71 6.21
C THR A 173 -13.32 1.33 7.52
N ASN A 174 -13.31 0.57 8.60
CA ASN A 174 -12.57 0.99 9.80
C ASN A 174 -11.08 1.13 9.43
N ARG A 175 -10.47 2.26 9.81
CA ARG A 175 -9.05 2.58 9.62
C ARG A 175 -8.39 3.11 10.90
N SER A 176 -8.88 2.78 12.09
CA SER A 176 -8.37 3.33 13.37
C SER A 176 -6.88 3.04 13.62
N LYS A 177 -6.32 1.99 12.99
CA LYS A 177 -4.89 1.64 13.03
C LYS A 177 -4.02 2.36 11.97
N PHE A 178 -4.51 3.43 11.34
CA PHE A 178 -3.79 4.17 10.29
C PHE A 178 -3.88 5.70 10.51
N SER A 179 -2.77 6.40 10.38
CA SER A 179 -2.65 7.86 10.58
C SER A 179 -3.44 8.73 9.59
N TYR A 180 -3.97 8.14 8.51
CA TYR A 180 -4.72 8.84 7.46
C TYR A 180 -6.12 8.23 7.32
N PRO A 181 -7.19 8.89 7.81
CA PRO A 181 -8.55 8.37 7.66
C PRO A 181 -8.98 8.25 6.20
N VAL A 182 -8.47 9.08 5.29
CA VAL A 182 -8.79 9.01 3.85
C VAL A 182 -7.60 8.49 3.04
N LEU A 183 -7.88 7.59 2.09
CA LEU A 183 -7.01 7.30 0.94
C LEU A 183 -7.70 7.81 -0.32
N ILE A 184 -7.08 8.74 -1.05
CA ILE A 184 -7.57 9.25 -2.33
C ILE A 184 -6.99 8.39 -3.46
N GLY A 185 -7.86 7.65 -4.15
CA GLY A 185 -7.46 6.71 -5.20
C GLY A 185 -7.59 7.25 -6.63
N LYS A 186 -7.20 6.45 -7.61
CA LYS A 186 -7.27 6.75 -9.06
C LYS A 186 -8.65 7.21 -9.52
N ASN A 187 -9.74 6.73 -8.94
CA ASN A 187 -11.09 7.21 -9.27
C ASN A 187 -11.39 8.67 -8.86
N PHE A 188 -10.45 9.34 -8.18
CA PHE A 188 -10.39 10.79 -8.00
C PHE A 188 -9.21 11.42 -8.78
N LEU A 189 -8.06 10.73 -8.84
CA LEU A 189 -6.80 11.26 -9.40
C LEU A 189 -6.72 11.20 -10.94
N ASN A 190 -7.63 10.49 -11.62
CA ASN A 190 -7.62 10.40 -13.08
C ASN A 190 -7.88 11.78 -13.74
N GLY A 191 -7.18 12.07 -14.84
CA GLY A 191 -7.31 13.32 -15.60
C GLY A 191 -6.18 14.30 -15.30
N LEU A 192 -6.53 15.53 -14.90
CA LEU A 192 -5.60 16.67 -14.81
C LEU A 192 -4.80 16.75 -13.49
N ILE A 193 -4.63 15.65 -12.76
CA ILE A 193 -3.91 15.64 -11.47
C ILE A 193 -2.51 15.04 -11.61
N LEU A 194 -1.52 15.72 -11.05
CA LEU A 194 -0.15 15.22 -10.84
C LEU A 194 0.13 15.11 -9.34
N VAL A 195 0.97 14.14 -8.95
CA VAL A 195 1.32 13.89 -7.55
C VAL A 195 2.82 14.10 -7.35
N ASP A 196 3.18 15.15 -6.63
CA ASP A 196 4.53 15.43 -6.18
C ASP A 196 4.75 14.79 -4.80
N VAL A 197 5.45 13.66 -4.80
CA VAL A 197 5.69 12.87 -3.58
C VAL A 197 6.57 13.56 -2.54
N SER A 198 7.27 14.66 -2.90
CA SER A 198 8.05 15.47 -1.97
C SER A 198 7.19 16.44 -1.16
N LYS A 199 6.04 16.86 -1.70
CA LYS A 199 5.16 17.88 -1.11
C LYS A 199 4.06 17.26 -0.24
N LYS A 200 3.47 18.09 0.63
CA LYS A 200 2.38 17.75 1.56
C LYS A 200 1.52 18.99 1.79
N TYR A 201 0.21 18.82 1.92
CA TYR A 201 -0.76 19.88 2.25
C TYR A 201 -0.61 21.12 1.35
N THR A 202 -0.53 20.92 0.03
CA THR A 202 -0.16 21.98 -0.92
C THR A 202 -1.23 23.05 -1.08
N GLN A 203 -2.50 22.69 -0.87
CA GLN A 203 -3.65 23.54 -1.11
C GLN A 203 -4.79 23.14 -0.17
N GLU A 204 -5.43 24.12 0.48
CA GLU A 204 -6.68 23.88 1.20
C GLU A 204 -7.81 23.46 0.21
N PRO A 205 -8.67 22.50 0.59
CA PRO A 205 -9.79 22.08 -0.24
C PRO A 205 -10.88 23.15 -0.29
N ILE A 206 -11.63 23.22 -1.41
CA ILE A 206 -12.80 24.10 -1.51
C ILE A 206 -13.82 23.71 -0.41
N THR A 207 -14.12 24.65 0.49
CA THR A 207 -15.09 24.48 1.59
C THR A 207 -16.46 25.10 1.32
N ASN A 208 -16.54 26.08 0.40
CA ASN A 208 -17.75 26.83 0.09
C ASN A 208 -18.76 25.98 -0.69
N ASN A 209 -19.98 25.88 -0.17
CA ASN A 209 -21.13 25.41 -0.94
C ASN A 209 -21.62 26.56 -1.84
N LYS A 210 -21.50 26.37 -3.16
CA LYS A 210 -22.42 26.94 -4.15
C LYS A 210 -23.37 25.82 -4.58
#